data_AF-A0AAE3LIF5-F1
#
_entry.id   AF-A0AAE3LIF5-F1
#
_cell.length_a   1.000
_cell.length_b   1.000
_cell.length_c   1.000
_cell.angle_alpha   90.00
_cell.angle_beta   90.00
_cell.angle_gamma   90.00
#
_symmetry.space_group_name_H-M   'P 1'
#
loop_
_entity.id
_entity.type
_entity.pdbx_description
1 polymer ?
#
loop_
_entity_poly.entity_id
_entity_poly.type
_entity_poly.pdbx_seq_one_letter_code
_entity_poly.pdbx_strand_id
1 'polypeptide(L)'
;MISKKILNALTKEQLIFLINQYQHMEFLISEICVNESKQHIPSEQAIEEIRKELRNCNFPFCASTEEFISLLDYKMGKITLDEYKERIGIG
;
A
#
# COMPACT_ATOMS: atom_id res chain seq x y z
N MET A 1 1.00 -10.24 6.22
CA MET A 1 0.85 -10.99 4.96
C MET A 1 -0.64 -11.13 4.68
N ILE A 2 -1.13 -10.69 3.51
CA ILE A 2 -2.56 -10.76 3.17
C ILE A 2 -2.96 -12.24 3.05
N SER A 3 -4.03 -12.65 3.74
CA SER A 3 -4.45 -14.05 3.73
C SER A 3 -5.06 -14.43 2.37
N LYS A 4 -4.95 -15.70 1.97
CA LYS A 4 -5.61 -16.22 0.77
C LYS A 4 -7.12 -16.01 0.79
N LYS A 5 -7.73 -16.05 1.99
CA LYS A 5 -9.16 -15.76 2.19
C LYS A 5 -9.51 -14.33 1.76
N ILE A 6 -8.69 -13.35 2.13
CA ILE A 6 -8.88 -11.95 1.74
C ILE A 6 -8.71 -11.80 0.23
N LEU A 7 -7.62 -12.34 -0.33
CA LEU A 7 -7.37 -12.25 -1.78
C LEU A 7 -8.51 -12.82 -2.63
N ASN A 8 -9.11 -13.93 -2.19
CA ASN A 8 -10.25 -14.54 -2.89
C ASN A 8 -11.55 -13.73 -2.82
N ALA A 9 -11.68 -12.82 -1.86
CA ALA A 9 -12.85 -11.95 -1.70
C ALA A 9 -12.76 -10.66 -2.53
N LEU A 10 -11.60 -10.36 -3.09
CA LEU A 10 -11.38 -9.14 -3.86
C LEU A 10 -11.93 -9.26 -5.28
N THR A 11 -12.46 -8.14 -5.77
CA THR A 11 -12.78 -8.01 -7.18
C THR A 11 -11.51 -8.04 -8.04
N LYS A 12 -11.65 -8.36 -9.33
CA LYS A 12 -10.53 -8.32 -10.29
C LYS A 12 -9.86 -6.94 -10.30
N GLU A 13 -10.65 -5.87 -10.24
CA GLU A 13 -10.16 -4.50 -10.24
C GLU A 13 -9.32 -4.19 -8.98
N GLN A 14 -9.79 -4.63 -7.80
CA GLN A 14 -9.04 -4.50 -6.55
C GLN A 14 -7.73 -5.30 -6.56
N LEU A 15 -7.73 -6.50 -7.16
CA LEU A 15 -6.52 -7.30 -7.34
C LEU A 15 -5.52 -6.62 -8.28
N ILE A 16 -5.98 -6.08 -9.41
CA ILE A 16 -5.14 -5.32 -10.34
C ILE A 16 -4.55 -4.09 -9.66
N PHE A 17 -5.38 -3.35 -8.92
CA PHE A 17 -4.93 -2.20 -8.14
C PHE A 17 -3.82 -2.58 -7.16
N LEU A 18 -4.02 -3.65 -6.37
CA LEU A 18 -2.99 -4.15 -5.45
C LEU A 18 -1.68 -4.48 -6.15
N ILE A 19 -1.72 -5.24 -7.25
CA ILE A 19 -0.53 -5.60 -8.02
C ILE A 19 0.21 -4.35 -8.49
N ASN A 20 -0.52 -3.36 -9.02
CA ASN A 20 0.06 -2.10 -9.46
C ASN A 20 0.72 -1.32 -8.31
N GLN A 21 0.12 -1.30 -7.11
CA GLN A 21 0.73 -0.66 -5.94
C GLN A 21 2.05 -1.35 -5.54
N TYR A 22 2.08 -2.69 -5.51
CA TYR A 22 3.31 -3.43 -5.22
C TYR A 22 4.40 -3.19 -6.27
N GLN A 23 4.05 -3.24 -7.56
CA GLN A 23 5.00 -2.96 -8.64
C GLN A 23 5.55 -1.54 -8.58
N HIS A 24 4.69 -0.56 -8.28
CA HIS A 24 5.11 0.84 -8.15
C HIS A 24 6.09 1.02 -6.98
N MET A 25 5.81 0.39 -5.83
CA MET A 25 6.72 0.43 -4.68
C MET A 25 8.07 -0.23 -5.00
N GLU A 26 8.09 -1.39 -5.67
CA GLU A 26 9.34 -2.04 -6.08
C GLU A 26 10.18 -1.14 -7.01
N PHE A 27 9.51 -0.44 -7.92
CA PHE A 27 10.14 0.55 -8.79
C PHE A 27 10.76 1.70 -7.99
N LEU A 28 10.01 2.31 -7.06
CA LEU A 28 10.52 3.42 -6.23
C LEU A 28 11.71 3.01 -5.37
N ILE A 29 11.64 1.83 -4.73
CA ILE A 29 12.77 1.30 -3.94
C ILE A 29 13.99 1.09 -4.83
N SER A 30 13.79 0.57 -6.06
CA SER A 30 14.88 0.40 -7.02
C SER A 30 15.53 1.72 -7.41
N GLU A 31 14.75 2.77 -7.66
CA GLU A 31 15.25 4.12 -7.95
C GLU A 31 16.05 4.71 -6.78
N ILE A 32 15.59 4.49 -5.54
CA ILE A 32 16.32 4.92 -4.34
C ILE A 32 17.68 4.22 -4.27
N CYS A 33 17.72 2.90 -4.47
CA CYS A 33 18.97 2.12 -4.50
C CYS A 33 19.91 2.58 -5.62
N VAL A 34 19.37 2.89 -6.81
CA VAL A 34 20.16 3.42 -7.93
C VAL A 34 20.77 4.78 -7.55
N ASN A 35 20.01 5.68 -6.94
CA ASN A 35 20.53 6.97 -6.49
C ASN A 35 21.62 6.84 -5.42
N GLU A 36 21.47 5.89 -4.49
CA GLU A 36 22.47 5.58 -3.47
C GLU A 36 23.76 5.04 -4.12
N SER A 37 23.66 4.08 -5.03
CA SER A 37 24.83 3.50 -5.71
C SER A 37 25.62 4.50 -6.55
N LYS A 38 24.94 5.53 -7.09
CA LYS A 38 25.55 6.65 -7.81
C LYS A 38 26.10 7.74 -6.89
N GLN A 39 26.03 7.54 -5.57
CA GLN A 39 26.42 8.49 -4.52
C GLN A 39 25.65 9.83 -4.60
N HIS A 40 24.45 9.84 -5.20
CA HIS A 40 23.60 11.03 -5.19
C HIS A 40 22.97 11.28 -3.80
N ILE A 41 22.78 10.20 -3.03
CA ILE A 41 22.30 10.24 -1.65
C ILE A 41 23.16 9.31 -0.78
N PRO A 42 23.36 9.63 0.51
CA PRO A 42 24.03 8.73 1.45
C PRO A 42 23.13 7.56 1.84
N SER A 43 23.73 6.46 2.28
CA SER A 43 23.02 5.22 2.61
C SER A 43 21.98 5.42 3.73
N GLU A 44 22.25 6.27 4.72
CA GLU A 44 21.29 6.59 5.79
C GLU A 44 20.01 7.24 5.24
N GLN A 45 20.16 8.13 4.26
CA GLN A 45 19.03 8.78 3.61
C GLN A 45 18.26 7.80 2.75
N ALA A 46 18.95 6.94 1.99
CA ALA A 46 18.32 5.90 1.18
C ALA A 46 17.46 4.96 2.03
N ILE A 47 17.98 4.52 3.19
CA ILE A 47 17.23 3.68 4.13
C ILE A 47 15.95 4.38 4.62
N GLU A 48 16.03 5.67 4.93
CA GLU A 48 14.85 6.40 5.42
C GLU A 48 13.80 6.60 4.33
N GLU A 49 14.21 6.89 3.10
CA GLU A 49 13.27 6.97 1.96
C GLU A 49 12.61 5.60 1.69
N ILE A 50 13.37 4.49 1.72
CA ILE A 50 12.80 3.15 1.58
C ILE A 50 11.77 2.86 2.67
N ARG A 51 12.03 3.25 3.93
CA ARG A 51 11.07 3.09 5.02
C ARG A 51 9.80 3.91 4.80
N LYS A 52 9.91 5.13 4.26
CA LYS A 52 8.75 5.95 3.91
C LYS A 52 7.91 5.28 2.84
N GLU A 53 8.52 4.80 1.76
CA GLU A 53 7.80 4.10 0.68
C GLU A 53 7.12 2.83 1.17
N LEU A 54 7.81 2.04 2.00
CA LEU A 54 7.21 0.86 2.63
C LEU A 54 6.01 1.23 3.50
N ARG A 55 6.03 2.34 4.23
CA ARG A 55 4.89 2.81 5.03
C ARG A 55 3.73 3.29 4.16
N ASN A 56 4.00 3.96 3.05
CA ASN A 56 2.98 4.45 2.11
C ASN A 56 2.22 3.29 1.45
N CYS A 57 2.95 2.22 1.10
CA CYS A 57 2.39 1.02 0.49
C CYS A 57 1.94 -0.04 1.52
N ASN A 58 2.17 0.21 2.83
CA ASN A 58 1.77 -0.73 3.86
C ASN A 58 0.25 -0.75 3.93
N PHE A 59 -0.37 -1.75 3.33
CA PHE A 59 -1.73 -2.11 3.70
C PHE A 59 -1.66 -2.60 5.15
N PRO A 60 -2.25 -1.87 6.11
CA PRO A 60 -2.22 -2.27 7.51
C PRO A 60 -2.71 -3.72 7.64
N PHE A 61 -2.25 -4.38 8.69
CA PHE A 61 -2.87 -5.62 9.12
C PHE A 61 -4.34 -5.33 9.44
N CYS A 62 -5.21 -5.52 8.45
CA CYS A 62 -6.64 -5.37 8.62
C CYS A 62 -7.12 -6.55 9.47
N ALA A 63 -7.93 -6.25 10.47
CA ALA A 63 -8.50 -7.23 11.37
C ALA A 63 -9.53 -8.12 10.65
N SER A 64 -10.12 -7.62 9.54
CA SER A 64 -11.11 -8.34 8.74
C SER A 64 -10.97 -8.15 7.23
N THR A 65 -11.67 -8.99 6.47
CA THR A 65 -11.76 -8.87 5.00
C THR A 65 -12.51 -7.59 4.62
N GLU A 66 -13.57 -7.24 5.35
CA GLU A 66 -14.42 -6.08 5.11
C GLU A 66 -13.66 -4.76 5.30
N GLU A 67 -12.81 -4.70 6.34
CA GLU A 67 -11.92 -3.57 6.59
C GLU A 67 -10.92 -3.41 5.44
N PHE A 68 -10.33 -4.51 4.97
CA PHE A 68 -9.39 -4.50 3.87
C PHE A 68 -10.04 -4.07 2.55
N ILE A 69 -11.25 -4.56 2.25
CA ILE A 69 -12.03 -4.14 1.08
C ILE A 69 -12.33 -2.64 1.14
N SER A 70 -12.79 -2.16 2.31
CA SER A 70 -13.12 -0.74 2.49
C SER A 70 -11.89 0.16 2.33
N LEU A 71 -10.72 -0.29 2.81
CA LEU A 71 -9.46 0.40 2.59
C LEU A 71 -9.10 0.49 1.11
N LEU A 72 -9.27 -0.60 0.35
CA LEU A 72 -9.00 -0.59 -1.09
C LEU A 72 -9.93 0.35 -1.82
N ASP A 73 -11.24 0.30 -1.53
CA ASP A 73 -12.20 1.21 -2.15
C ASP A 73 -11.84 2.68 -1.87
N TYR A 74 -11.41 3.01 -0.65
CA TYR A 74 -10.93 4.35 -0.31
C TYR A 74 -9.65 4.72 -1.08
N LYS A 75 -8.65 3.85 -1.10
CA LYS A 75 -7.38 4.08 -1.82
C LYS A 75 -7.56 4.16 -3.34
N MET A 76 -8.59 3.50 -3.88
CA MET A 76 -9.01 3.59 -5.28
C MET A 76 -9.88 4.83 -5.57
N GLY A 77 -10.22 5.64 -4.56
CA GLY A 77 -11.07 6.82 -4.72
C GLY A 77 -12.54 6.52 -4.97
N LYS A 78 -13.00 5.28 -4.68
CA LYS A 78 -14.40 4.86 -4.82
C LYS A 78 -15.29 5.36 -3.69
N ILE A 79 -14.70 5.59 -2.52
CA ILE A 79 -15.36 6.14 -1.34
C ILE A 79 -14.50 7.24 -0.73
N THR A 80 -15.14 8.12 0.01
CA THR A 80 -14.51 9.19 0.79
C THR A 80 -13.88 8.66 2.08
N LEU A 81 -13.07 9.50 2.73
CA LEU A 81 -12.48 9.16 4.02
C LEU A 81 -13.55 8.98 5.11
N ASP A 82 -14.63 9.73 5.06
CA ASP A 82 -15.71 9.67 6.06
C ASP A 82 -16.52 8.36 5.90
N GLU A 83 -16.87 7.99 4.67
CA GLU A 83 -17.50 6.70 4.38
C GLU A 83 -16.59 5.52 4.77
N TYR A 84 -15.28 5.65 4.57
CA TYR A 84 -14.33 4.64 5.03
C TYR A 84 -14.35 4.50 6.56
N LYS A 85 -14.27 5.61 7.30
CA LYS A 85 -14.31 5.62 8.78
C LYS A 85 -15.61 5.04 9.33
N GLU A 86 -16.74 5.34 8.70
CA GLU A 86 -18.05 4.78 9.05
C GLU A 86 -18.04 3.25 8.88
N ARG A 87 -17.56 2.74 7.74
CA ARG A 87 -17.49 1.30 7.45
C ARG A 87 -16.62 0.50 8.42
N ILE A 88 -15.61 1.14 9.01
CA ILE A 88 -14.70 0.50 9.98
C ILE A 88 -15.05 0.81 11.44
N GLY A 89 -16.12 1.57 11.69
CA GLY A 89 -16.62 1.88 13.04
C GLY A 89 -15.76 2.86 13.84
N ILE A 90 -15.07 3.79 13.17
CA ILE A 90 -14.25 4.85 13.79
C ILE A 90 -14.90 6.24 13.61
N GLY A 91 -16.14 6.29 13.08
CA GLY A 91 -16.92 7.50 12.83
C GLY A 91 -17.88 7.86 13.97
#